data_AF-A0A8K0KJS8-F1
#
_entry.id   AF-A0A8K0KJS8-F1
#
_cell.length_a   1.000
_cell.length_b   1.000
_cell.length_c   1.000
_cell.angle_alpha   90.00
_cell.angle_beta   90.00
_cell.angle_gamma   90.00
#
_symmetry.space_group_name_H-M   'P 1'
#
loop_
_entity.id
_entity.type
_entity.pdbx_description
1 polymer ?
#
loop_
_entity_poly.entity_id
_entity_poly.type
_entity_poly.pdbx_seq_one_letter_code
_entity_poly.pdbx_strand_id
1 'polypeptide(L)'
;MELVEKPLPPIMNSHSFTLAERLIPATYLQQAAAAKKSRESLIRQLIEQRKWPEEGWDDTTIELFLADLAQMDSNNFPGNCGIGEREARIASALVARRHYRLGHGIGRSGDLGEVQPKAAGSSLMNKLTNALVLDVIRFTGLRGRVDAFVQSTDKNLLVPVGGAIIAGFDKGLVERISRMYPGRASASPAMDVFITLLSLGVNGFKNLIAQRKEMYTYLKDELTKIATKHGERILETKNNPISMAMTLGSMSGMDSKNLTMLGSMLFLRCVSGTRVVTGTDVKDVVGYKFEGWGAHNANYSTPYLTAAAAIGMRRSDVDLFVHRLDKVLNRLKGRGGMETGSGSGNTAATTPTSVEELPVTRRSRAGGSQAGSESGGRVGRVPGGEGNPRRGTGSTCVNGADGEQSGGSSSAGTSLASSKDSLRK
;
A
#
# COMPACT_ATOMS: atom_id res chain seq x y z
N MET A 1 -7.41 -0.45 -37.48
CA MET A 1 -7.07 0.08 -36.14
C MET A 1 -5.57 0.09 -36.06
N GLU A 2 -4.99 1.28 -36.22
CA GLU A 2 -3.54 1.48 -36.29
C GLU A 2 -2.81 1.02 -35.03
N LEU A 3 -1.62 0.48 -35.28
CA LEU A 3 -0.61 0.07 -34.33
C LEU A 3 -0.21 1.25 -33.45
N VAL A 4 -0.62 1.23 -32.18
CA VAL A 4 -0.09 2.17 -31.18
C VAL A 4 1.04 1.47 -30.43
N GLU A 5 2.27 1.68 -30.89
CA GLU A 5 3.49 1.21 -30.25
C GLU A 5 3.80 1.93 -28.93
N LYS A 6 3.90 1.11 -27.87
CA LYS A 6 4.87 1.11 -26.74
C LYS A 6 4.76 2.20 -25.64
N PRO A 7 5.14 1.84 -24.39
CA PRO A 7 6.52 1.48 -24.04
C PRO A 7 6.76 -0.03 -23.94
N LEU A 8 7.83 -0.52 -24.60
CA LEU A 8 8.59 -1.69 -24.16
C LEU A 8 9.79 -1.14 -23.36
N PRO A 9 10.06 -1.60 -22.13
CA PRO A 9 11.33 -1.32 -21.45
C PRO A 9 12.48 -2.17 -22.01
N PRO A 10 13.74 -1.93 -21.60
CA PRO A 10 14.86 -1.92 -22.53
C PRO A 10 15.33 -3.30 -22.99
N ILE A 11 15.14 -3.48 -24.30
CA ILE A 11 15.66 -4.46 -25.26
C ILE A 11 17.20 -4.57 -25.27
N MET A 12 17.92 -3.62 -24.66
CA MET A 12 19.38 -3.60 -24.66
C MET A 12 19.96 -4.76 -23.83
N ASN A 13 20.38 -5.81 -24.54
CA ASN A 13 21.14 -6.93 -23.99
C ASN A 13 22.65 -6.66 -24.09
N SER A 14 23.48 -7.56 -23.57
CA SER A 14 24.95 -7.42 -23.61
C SER A 14 25.47 -7.13 -25.03
N HIS A 15 24.92 -7.79 -26.05
CA HIS A 15 25.27 -7.56 -27.44
C HIS A 15 24.89 -6.16 -27.93
N SER A 16 23.73 -5.64 -27.54
CA SER A 16 23.33 -4.25 -27.83
C SER A 16 24.29 -3.23 -27.22
N PHE A 17 24.76 -3.47 -25.99
CA PHE A 17 25.76 -2.61 -25.35
C PHE A 17 27.08 -2.63 -26.14
N THR A 18 27.56 -3.79 -26.58
CA THR A 18 28.75 -3.90 -27.43
C THR A 18 28.60 -3.14 -28.76
N LEU A 19 27.43 -3.20 -29.39
CA LEU A 19 27.16 -2.43 -30.61
C LEU A 19 27.15 -0.92 -30.34
N ALA A 20 26.62 -0.49 -29.20
CA ALA A 20 26.55 0.91 -28.81
C ALA A 20 27.93 1.53 -28.52
N GLU A 21 28.95 0.74 -28.17
CA GLU A 21 30.33 1.21 -27.97
C GLU A 21 30.92 1.83 -29.25
N ARG A 22 30.36 1.50 -30.43
CA ARG A 22 30.73 2.12 -31.70
C ARG A 22 30.19 3.55 -31.85
N LEU A 23 29.25 3.96 -31.00
CA LEU A 23 28.53 5.24 -31.08
C LEU A 23 28.86 6.19 -29.92
N ILE A 24 29.05 5.66 -28.71
CA ILE A 24 29.40 6.44 -27.52
C ILE A 24 30.51 5.76 -26.71
N PRO A 25 31.27 6.50 -25.88
CA PRO A 25 32.38 5.93 -25.11
C PRO A 25 31.98 4.73 -24.24
N ALA A 26 32.78 3.66 -24.29
CA ALA A 26 32.53 2.43 -23.57
C ALA A 26 32.43 2.61 -22.05
N THR A 27 33.15 3.57 -21.47
CA THR A 27 33.09 3.87 -20.03
C THR A 27 31.69 4.26 -19.57
N TYR A 28 30.97 5.08 -20.33
CA TYR A 28 29.59 5.47 -20.01
C TYR A 28 28.61 4.30 -20.18
N LEU A 29 28.84 3.45 -21.19
CA LEU A 29 28.03 2.24 -21.41
C LEU A 29 28.24 1.19 -20.32
N GLN A 30 29.48 1.00 -19.85
CA GLN A 30 29.80 0.11 -18.73
C GLN A 30 29.12 0.58 -17.44
N GLN A 31 29.13 1.89 -17.16
CA GLN A 31 28.42 2.46 -16.03
C GLN A 31 26.90 2.22 -16.13
N ALA A 32 26.32 2.43 -17.32
CA ALA A 32 24.90 2.17 -17.56
C ALA A 32 24.54 0.67 -17.41
N ALA A 33 25.39 -0.23 -17.94
CA ALA A 33 25.21 -1.67 -17.80
C ALA A 33 25.30 -2.12 -16.33
N ALA A 34 26.23 -1.57 -15.55
CA ALA A 34 26.35 -1.84 -14.12
C ALA A 34 25.08 -1.42 -13.35
N ALA A 35 24.52 -0.24 -13.68
CA ALA A 35 23.27 0.23 -13.09
C ALA A 35 22.04 -0.63 -13.49
N LYS A 36 22.04 -1.26 -14.68
CA LYS A 36 21.01 -2.22 -15.07
C LYS A 36 21.15 -3.55 -14.30
N LYS A 37 22.39 -4.03 -14.16
CA LYS A 37 22.72 -5.29 -13.47
C LYS A 37 22.30 -5.30 -12.00
N SER A 38 22.31 -4.14 -11.32
CA SER A 38 21.84 -4.05 -9.93
C SER A 38 20.35 -4.39 -9.81
N ARG A 39 19.50 -3.89 -10.72
CA ARG A 39 18.06 -4.22 -10.78
C ARG A 39 17.81 -5.68 -11.14
N GLU A 40 18.54 -6.19 -12.13
CA GLU A 40 18.49 -7.62 -12.49
C GLU A 40 18.85 -8.51 -11.31
N SER A 41 19.81 -8.10 -10.48
CA SER A 41 20.16 -8.84 -9.26
C SER A 41 19.02 -8.90 -8.26
N LEU A 42 18.22 -7.83 -8.11
CA LEU A 42 17.05 -7.83 -7.23
C LEU A 42 15.99 -8.82 -7.70
N ILE A 43 15.67 -8.80 -9.00
CA ILE A 43 14.71 -9.73 -9.63
C ILE A 43 15.19 -11.18 -9.48
N ARG A 44 16.46 -11.43 -9.78
CA ARG A 44 17.07 -12.75 -9.63
C ARG A 44 16.98 -13.26 -8.19
N GLN A 45 17.35 -12.43 -7.21
CA GLN A 45 17.27 -12.80 -5.79
C GLN A 45 15.84 -13.11 -5.36
N LEU A 46 14.86 -12.30 -5.79
CA LEU A 46 13.44 -12.55 -5.51
C LEU A 46 12.98 -13.91 -6.04
N ILE A 47 13.33 -14.25 -7.28
CA ILE A 47 12.94 -15.52 -7.91
C ILE A 47 13.64 -16.71 -7.25
N GLU A 48 14.94 -16.59 -6.95
CA GLU A 48 15.72 -17.65 -6.30
C GLU A 48 15.22 -17.93 -4.88
N GLN A 49 15.07 -16.87 -4.08
CA GLN A 49 14.79 -16.99 -2.66
C GLN A 49 13.30 -17.14 -2.37
N ARG A 50 12.43 -16.53 -3.19
CA ARG A 50 10.97 -16.49 -3.01
C ARG A 50 10.57 -15.93 -1.64
N LYS A 51 11.33 -14.94 -1.18
CA LYS A 51 11.17 -14.26 0.12
C LYS A 51 10.87 -12.79 -0.11
N TRP A 52 10.20 -12.19 0.87
CA TRP A 52 9.94 -10.76 0.84
C TRP A 52 11.26 -9.98 0.96
N PRO A 53 11.59 -9.09 -0.01
CA PRO A 53 12.73 -8.17 0.15
C PRO A 53 12.72 -7.45 1.49
N GLU A 54 13.88 -7.34 2.14
CA GLU A 54 13.99 -6.61 3.42
C GLU A 54 13.65 -5.12 3.22
N GLU A 55 14.18 -4.53 2.15
CA GLU A 55 13.91 -3.15 1.71
C GLU A 55 13.00 -3.12 0.49
N GLY A 56 12.16 -2.08 0.45
CA GLY A 56 11.26 -1.82 -0.66
C GLY A 56 11.99 -1.47 -1.95
N TRP A 57 11.45 -1.93 -3.08
CA TRP A 57 11.96 -1.57 -4.40
C TRP A 57 11.41 -0.23 -4.86
N ASP A 58 12.19 0.49 -5.66
CA ASP A 58 11.71 1.68 -6.35
C ASP A 58 10.70 1.32 -7.46
N ASP A 59 9.79 2.25 -7.76
CA ASP A 59 8.72 2.06 -8.75
C ASP A 59 9.27 1.64 -10.12
N THR A 60 10.41 2.19 -10.56
CA THR A 60 11.00 1.82 -11.85
C THR A 60 11.41 0.34 -11.88
N THR A 61 12.02 -0.17 -10.82
CA THR A 61 12.38 -1.59 -10.73
C THR A 61 11.14 -2.49 -10.74
N ILE A 62 10.06 -2.11 -10.06
CA ILE A 62 8.80 -2.87 -10.06
C ILE A 62 8.14 -2.85 -11.45
N GLU A 63 8.04 -1.68 -12.09
CA GLU A 63 7.46 -1.54 -13.41
C GLU A 63 8.23 -2.31 -14.48
N LEU A 64 9.57 -2.31 -14.41
CA LEU A 64 10.42 -3.12 -15.28
C LEU A 64 10.10 -4.61 -15.13
N PHE A 65 9.97 -5.09 -13.89
CA PHE A 65 9.67 -6.50 -13.67
C PHE A 65 8.25 -6.88 -14.12
N LEU A 66 7.26 -6.02 -13.88
CA LEU A 66 5.90 -6.23 -14.40
C LEU A 66 5.86 -6.27 -15.92
N ALA A 67 6.65 -5.43 -16.59
CA ALA A 67 6.76 -5.44 -18.04
C ALA A 67 7.44 -6.69 -18.57
N ASP A 68 8.45 -7.22 -17.90
CA ASP A 68 9.05 -8.51 -18.23
C ASP A 68 8.04 -9.65 -18.08
N LEU A 69 7.30 -9.68 -16.97
CA LEU A 69 6.22 -10.64 -16.75
C LEU A 69 5.14 -10.53 -17.83
N ALA A 70 4.70 -9.32 -18.16
CA ALA A 70 3.68 -9.13 -19.20
C ALA A 70 4.11 -9.66 -20.56
N GLN A 71 5.39 -9.49 -20.93
CA GLN A 71 5.95 -10.01 -22.18
C GLN A 71 6.02 -11.53 -22.24
N MET A 72 5.87 -12.23 -21.12
CA MET A 72 5.82 -13.70 -21.05
C MET A 72 4.42 -14.27 -21.30
N ASP A 73 3.38 -13.42 -21.37
CA ASP A 73 2.01 -13.84 -21.66
C ASP A 73 1.73 -13.82 -23.17
N SER A 74 1.10 -14.87 -23.68
CA SER A 74 0.94 -15.10 -25.13
C SER A 74 0.15 -14.00 -25.86
N ASN A 75 -0.76 -13.31 -25.16
CA ASN A 75 -1.50 -12.18 -25.72
C ASN A 75 -0.62 -10.97 -26.06
N ASN A 76 0.63 -10.96 -25.59
CA ASN A 76 1.61 -9.90 -25.86
C ASN A 76 2.74 -10.34 -26.81
N PHE A 77 2.74 -11.59 -27.30
CA PHE A 77 3.79 -12.07 -28.21
C PHE A 77 3.66 -11.42 -29.60
N PRO A 78 4.75 -10.89 -30.18
CA PRO A 78 4.77 -10.46 -31.57
C PRO A 78 4.44 -11.64 -32.50
N GLY A 79 3.47 -11.46 -33.39
CA GLY A 79 3.05 -12.50 -34.33
C GLY A 79 2.13 -13.59 -33.75
N ASN A 80 1.63 -13.42 -32.52
CA ASN A 80 0.60 -14.33 -32.00
C ASN A 80 -0.67 -14.31 -32.88
N CYS A 81 -1.17 -15.49 -33.24
CA CYS A 81 -2.44 -15.66 -33.94
C CYS A 81 -3.41 -16.45 -33.06
N GLY A 82 -4.23 -15.72 -32.29
CA GLY A 82 -5.22 -16.34 -31.40
C GLY A 82 -6.51 -16.69 -32.14
N ILE A 83 -6.78 -17.98 -32.34
CA ILE A 83 -8.02 -18.50 -32.97
C ILE A 83 -9.04 -19.04 -31.95
N GLY A 84 -8.73 -18.97 -30.66
CA GLY A 84 -9.63 -19.38 -29.58
C GLY A 84 -10.67 -18.33 -29.20
N GLU A 85 -11.62 -18.74 -28.37
CA GLU A 85 -12.65 -17.88 -27.79
C GLU A 85 -12.11 -17.00 -26.66
N ARG A 86 -11.02 -17.41 -26.00
CA ARG A 86 -10.41 -16.73 -24.86
C ARG A 86 -8.92 -16.43 -25.08
N GLU A 87 -8.67 -15.40 -25.89
CA GLU A 87 -7.33 -14.95 -26.30
C GLU A 87 -6.85 -13.67 -25.59
N ALA A 88 -7.56 -13.25 -24.54
CA ALA A 88 -7.26 -12.03 -23.77
C ALA A 88 -7.09 -10.76 -24.65
N ARG A 89 -7.91 -10.64 -25.70
CA ARG A 89 -7.97 -9.43 -26.53
C ARG A 89 -8.55 -8.28 -25.71
N ILE A 90 -7.84 -7.15 -25.65
CA ILE A 90 -8.25 -5.96 -24.88
C ILE A 90 -8.57 -4.81 -25.84
N ALA A 91 -9.81 -4.36 -25.86
CA ALA A 91 -10.27 -3.31 -26.78
C ALA A 91 -9.75 -1.91 -26.40
N SER A 92 -9.69 -1.59 -25.10
CA SER A 92 -9.29 -0.27 -24.61
C SER A 92 -7.82 -0.24 -24.18
N ALA A 93 -7.04 0.68 -24.76
CA ALA A 93 -5.65 0.90 -24.39
C ALA A 93 -5.50 1.36 -22.93
N LEU A 94 -6.48 2.09 -22.38
CA LEU A 94 -6.48 2.47 -20.96
C LEU A 94 -6.62 1.24 -20.06
N VAL A 95 -7.50 0.30 -20.43
CA VAL A 95 -7.67 -0.96 -19.70
C VAL A 95 -6.42 -1.84 -19.79
N ALA A 96 -5.80 -1.93 -20.97
CA ALA A 96 -4.56 -2.68 -21.12
C ALA A 96 -3.42 -2.10 -20.28
N ARG A 97 -3.23 -0.76 -20.30
CA ARG A 97 -2.15 -0.09 -19.56
C ARG A 97 -2.31 -0.18 -18.05
N ARG A 98 -3.51 0.08 -17.51
CA ARG A 98 -3.75 0.04 -16.06
C ARG A 98 -3.59 -1.36 -15.44
N HIS A 99 -3.61 -2.41 -16.27
CA HIS A 99 -3.41 -3.80 -15.88
C HIS A 99 -2.03 -4.34 -16.31
N TYR A 100 -1.10 -3.47 -16.67
CA TYR A 100 0.24 -3.85 -17.15
C TYR A 100 0.21 -4.88 -18.29
N ARG A 101 -0.88 -4.92 -19.08
CA ARG A 101 -1.13 -5.87 -20.18
C ARG A 101 -1.21 -7.35 -19.76
N LEU A 102 -1.42 -7.64 -18.47
CA LEU A 102 -1.69 -8.98 -17.94
C LEU A 102 -3.19 -9.31 -18.11
N GLY A 103 -3.55 -9.87 -19.26
CA GLY A 103 -4.95 -10.02 -19.69
C GLY A 103 -5.61 -11.38 -19.39
N HIS A 104 -4.83 -12.43 -19.09
CA HIS A 104 -5.33 -13.81 -19.03
C HIS A 104 -5.92 -14.24 -17.69
N GLY A 105 -5.69 -13.47 -16.62
CA GLY A 105 -6.03 -13.84 -15.25
C GLY A 105 -5.08 -14.88 -14.65
N ILE A 106 -5.50 -15.50 -13.55
CA ILE A 106 -4.72 -16.54 -12.84
C ILE A 106 -5.43 -17.90 -12.87
N GLY A 107 -4.65 -18.96 -12.74
CA GLY A 107 -5.12 -20.34 -12.66
C GLY A 107 -5.60 -20.95 -13.98
N ARG A 108 -6.19 -22.13 -13.85
CA ARG A 108 -6.78 -22.93 -14.93
C ARG A 108 -8.21 -23.32 -14.58
N SER A 109 -8.87 -24.07 -15.47
CA SER A 109 -10.27 -24.44 -15.31
C SER A 109 -10.57 -25.22 -14.03
N GLY A 110 -9.61 -25.98 -13.51
CA GLY A 110 -9.79 -26.84 -12.33
C GLY A 110 -8.90 -26.53 -11.12
N ASP A 111 -8.00 -25.53 -11.20
CA ASP A 111 -7.15 -25.15 -10.07
C ASP A 111 -6.63 -23.71 -10.23
N LEU A 112 -6.83 -22.89 -9.21
CA LEU A 112 -6.34 -21.52 -9.16
C LEU A 112 -4.80 -21.45 -9.04
N GLY A 113 -4.17 -22.48 -8.46
CA GLY A 113 -2.73 -22.57 -8.22
C GLY A 113 -1.91 -23.12 -9.40
N GLU A 114 -2.58 -23.61 -10.44
CA GLU A 114 -1.92 -24.17 -11.63
C GLU A 114 -1.32 -23.09 -12.54
N VAL A 115 -0.22 -23.44 -13.19
CA VAL A 115 0.43 -22.60 -14.22
C VAL A 115 -0.44 -22.57 -15.46
N GLN A 116 -0.75 -21.39 -15.97
CA GLN A 116 -1.48 -21.17 -17.21
C GLN A 116 -0.53 -21.16 -18.42
N PRO A 117 -0.62 -22.12 -19.37
CA PRO A 117 0.29 -22.18 -20.52
C PRO A 117 0.25 -20.94 -21.42
N LYS A 118 -0.92 -20.28 -21.53
CA LYS A 118 -1.08 -19.03 -22.30
C LYS A 118 -0.56 -17.79 -21.56
N ALA A 119 -0.22 -17.92 -20.27
CA ALA A 119 0.05 -16.79 -19.39
C ALA A 119 1.14 -17.12 -18.37
N ALA A 120 2.36 -17.39 -18.86
CA ALA A 120 3.49 -17.76 -18.03
C ALA A 120 3.88 -16.64 -17.05
N GLY A 121 3.78 -15.38 -17.48
CA GLY A 121 4.07 -14.21 -16.66
C GLY A 121 3.04 -13.99 -15.55
N SER A 122 1.75 -14.00 -15.89
CA SER A 122 0.67 -13.95 -14.89
C SER A 122 0.78 -15.10 -13.88
N SER A 123 1.18 -16.28 -14.33
CA SER A 123 1.39 -17.46 -13.46
C SER A 123 2.59 -17.29 -12.53
N LEU A 124 3.71 -16.79 -13.05
CA LEU A 124 4.92 -16.53 -12.27
C LEU A 124 4.66 -15.45 -11.21
N MET A 125 4.02 -14.34 -11.60
CA MET A 125 3.59 -13.28 -10.68
C MET A 125 2.77 -13.88 -9.52
N ASN A 126 1.69 -14.61 -9.84
CA ASN A 126 0.81 -15.19 -8.82
C ASN A 126 1.56 -16.16 -7.87
N LYS A 127 2.48 -16.97 -8.40
CA LYS A 127 3.30 -17.88 -7.59
C LYS A 127 4.27 -17.12 -6.67
N LEU A 128 4.89 -16.05 -7.18
CA LEU A 128 5.74 -15.19 -6.37
C LEU A 128 4.91 -14.49 -5.28
N THR A 129 3.75 -13.90 -5.62
CA THR A 129 2.82 -13.30 -4.64
C THR A 129 2.49 -14.28 -3.51
N ASN A 130 2.10 -15.51 -3.84
CA ASN A 130 1.79 -16.53 -2.84
C ASN A 130 3.00 -16.87 -1.97
N ALA A 131 4.20 -16.94 -2.54
CA ALA A 131 5.42 -17.21 -1.79
C ALA A 131 5.77 -16.06 -0.84
N LEU A 132 5.64 -14.81 -1.31
CA LEU A 132 5.87 -13.61 -0.49
C LEU A 132 4.90 -13.56 0.69
N VAL A 133 3.61 -13.76 0.44
CA VAL A 133 2.58 -13.82 1.50
C VAL A 133 2.84 -14.96 2.48
N LEU A 134 3.24 -16.14 1.99
CA LEU A 134 3.57 -17.27 2.85
C LEU A 134 4.78 -16.98 3.76
N ASP A 135 5.79 -16.27 3.25
CA ASP A 135 6.96 -15.86 4.03
C ASP A 135 6.56 -14.97 5.22
N VAL A 136 5.58 -14.07 5.03
CA VAL A 136 4.98 -13.26 6.10
C VAL A 136 4.26 -14.11 7.13
N ILE A 137 3.45 -15.04 6.66
CA ILE A 137 2.56 -15.82 7.51
C ILE A 137 3.34 -16.77 8.41
N ARG A 138 4.52 -17.24 8.00
CA ARG A 138 5.39 -18.11 8.80
C ARG A 138 5.83 -17.49 10.13
N PHE A 139 5.71 -16.17 10.31
CA PHE A 139 5.96 -15.50 11.58
C PHE A 139 4.79 -15.61 12.58
N THR A 140 3.62 -16.08 12.14
CA THR A 140 2.45 -16.26 13.02
C THR A 140 2.64 -17.46 13.93
N GLY A 141 2.95 -17.20 15.21
CA GLY A 141 3.22 -18.19 16.23
C GLY A 141 1.95 -18.81 16.83
N LEU A 142 1.13 -19.47 16.00
CA LEU A 142 -0.08 -20.12 16.47
C LEU A 142 0.25 -21.39 17.28
N ARG A 143 -0.36 -21.52 18.46
CA ARG A 143 -0.30 -22.71 19.32
C ARG A 143 -1.65 -23.41 19.25
N GLY A 144 -1.67 -24.72 18.96
CA GLY A 144 -2.89 -25.51 18.79
C GLY A 144 -3.25 -25.79 17.32
N ARG A 145 -4.47 -26.26 17.07
CA ARG A 145 -4.95 -26.62 15.72
C ARG A 145 -5.78 -25.49 15.10
N VAL A 146 -5.34 -24.99 13.96
CA VAL A 146 -6.09 -24.09 13.08
C VAL A 146 -5.98 -24.65 11.66
N ASP A 147 -7.10 -25.08 11.07
CA ASP A 147 -7.09 -25.68 9.73
C ASP A 147 -6.82 -24.62 8.65
N ALA A 148 -7.54 -23.49 8.70
CA ALA A 148 -7.32 -22.33 7.85
C ALA A 148 -7.76 -21.02 8.53
N PHE A 149 -7.23 -19.90 8.05
CA PHE A 149 -7.65 -18.55 8.41
C PHE A 149 -7.70 -17.69 7.15
N VAL A 150 -8.58 -16.67 7.18
CA VAL A 150 -8.87 -15.81 6.03
C VAL A 150 -8.69 -14.35 6.44
N GLN A 151 -7.94 -13.59 5.63
CA GLN A 151 -7.73 -12.16 5.84
C GLN A 151 -8.04 -11.37 4.58
N SER A 152 -8.64 -10.18 4.70
CA SER A 152 -8.83 -9.30 3.54
C SER A 152 -7.53 -8.59 3.19
N THR A 153 -7.29 -8.38 1.89
CA THR A 153 -6.07 -7.73 1.43
C THR A 153 -6.13 -6.22 1.65
N ASP A 154 -7.28 -5.58 1.42
CA ASP A 154 -7.46 -4.14 1.56
C ASP A 154 -7.21 -3.64 2.99
N LYS A 155 -7.71 -4.36 4.00
CA LYS A 155 -7.60 -3.96 5.41
C LYS A 155 -6.20 -4.14 5.99
N ASN A 156 -5.40 -5.03 5.40
CA ASN A 156 -4.11 -5.42 5.96
C ASN A 156 -2.92 -4.93 5.12
N LEU A 157 -3.13 -4.71 3.82
CA LEU A 157 -2.08 -4.42 2.84
C LEU A 157 -2.34 -3.14 2.05
N LEU A 158 -3.34 -2.32 2.42
CA LEU A 158 -3.57 -1.00 1.83
C LEU A 158 -3.82 -1.02 0.31
N VAL A 159 -4.44 -2.10 -0.19
CA VAL A 159 -4.82 -2.27 -1.59
C VAL A 159 -6.34 -2.06 -1.79
N PRO A 160 -6.84 -1.94 -3.03
CA PRO A 160 -8.28 -1.88 -3.28
C PRO A 160 -9.05 -3.09 -2.72
N VAL A 161 -10.32 -2.85 -2.39
CA VAL A 161 -11.26 -3.91 -1.96
C VAL A 161 -11.43 -4.95 -3.07
N GLY A 162 -11.48 -6.23 -2.69
CA GLY A 162 -11.81 -7.33 -3.61
C GLY A 162 -10.87 -8.53 -3.56
N GLY A 163 -9.85 -8.50 -2.71
CA GLY A 163 -8.94 -9.62 -2.46
C GLY A 163 -9.04 -10.19 -1.04
N ALA A 164 -8.68 -11.47 -0.91
CA ALA A 164 -8.50 -12.14 0.36
C ALA A 164 -7.34 -13.13 0.27
N ILE A 165 -6.72 -13.40 1.41
CA ILE A 165 -5.70 -14.42 1.60
C ILE A 165 -6.36 -15.56 2.38
N ILE A 166 -6.27 -16.77 1.86
CA ILE A 166 -6.61 -18.00 2.58
C ILE A 166 -5.30 -18.71 2.87
N ALA A 167 -5.00 -18.94 4.14
CA ALA A 167 -3.80 -19.63 4.55
C ALA A 167 -4.09 -20.65 5.64
N GLY A 168 -3.22 -21.64 5.77
CA GLY A 168 -3.34 -22.73 6.72
C GLY A 168 -2.00 -23.44 6.88
N PHE A 169 -1.92 -24.32 7.87
CA PHE A 169 -0.70 -25.08 8.18
C PHE A 169 -0.68 -26.44 7.47
N ASP A 170 -1.85 -26.96 7.08
CA ASP A 170 -1.98 -28.12 6.20
C ASP A 170 -1.97 -27.67 4.73
N LYS A 171 -0.82 -27.88 4.08
CA LYS A 171 -0.65 -27.60 2.65
C LYS A 171 -1.69 -28.31 1.79
N GLY A 172 -2.01 -29.57 2.10
CA GLY A 172 -2.97 -30.36 1.33
C GLY A 172 -4.39 -29.79 1.43
N LEU A 173 -4.78 -29.27 2.59
CA LEU A 173 -6.04 -28.55 2.75
C LEU A 173 -6.08 -27.28 1.91
N VAL A 174 -5.03 -26.44 1.98
CA VAL A 174 -4.97 -25.19 1.21
C VAL A 174 -5.03 -25.48 -0.31
N GLU A 175 -4.34 -26.52 -0.78
CA GLU A 175 -4.41 -26.97 -2.18
C GLU A 175 -5.82 -27.45 -2.56
N ARG A 176 -6.51 -28.19 -1.68
CA ARG A 176 -7.92 -28.59 -1.93
C ARG A 176 -8.85 -27.39 -2.02
N ILE A 177 -8.65 -26.37 -1.17
CA ILE A 177 -9.41 -25.12 -1.24
C ILE A 177 -9.16 -24.40 -2.58
N SER A 178 -7.90 -24.32 -3.02
CA SER A 178 -7.52 -23.74 -4.33
C SER A 178 -8.23 -24.42 -5.50
N ARG A 179 -8.28 -25.76 -5.49
CA ARG A 179 -8.96 -26.57 -6.53
C ARG A 179 -10.48 -26.47 -6.52
N MET A 180 -11.06 -26.02 -5.41
CA MET A 180 -12.51 -25.84 -5.30
C MET A 180 -13.00 -24.58 -6.04
N TYR A 181 -12.10 -23.65 -6.38
CA TYR A 181 -12.47 -22.47 -7.16
C TYR A 181 -12.75 -22.86 -8.62
N PRO A 182 -13.97 -22.65 -9.13
CA PRO A 182 -14.32 -23.08 -10.49
C PRO A 182 -13.82 -22.07 -11.53
N GLY A 183 -12.85 -22.48 -12.35
CA GLY A 183 -12.35 -21.66 -13.44
C GLY A 183 -11.19 -20.74 -13.07
N ARG A 184 -10.96 -19.74 -13.94
CA ARG A 184 -9.91 -18.72 -13.74
C ARG A 184 -10.45 -17.54 -12.94
N ALA A 185 -9.59 -16.88 -12.18
CA ALA A 185 -9.91 -15.65 -11.47
C ALA A 185 -9.19 -14.41 -12.05
N SER A 186 -9.62 -13.23 -11.60
CA SER A 186 -8.92 -11.97 -11.87
C SER A 186 -7.51 -11.98 -11.26
N ALA A 187 -6.53 -11.50 -12.01
CA ALA A 187 -5.17 -11.29 -11.50
C ALA A 187 -5.01 -9.98 -10.71
N SER A 188 -5.97 -9.06 -10.79
CA SER A 188 -5.83 -7.70 -10.24
C SER A 188 -5.52 -7.70 -8.74
N PRO A 189 -6.26 -8.41 -7.87
CA PRO A 189 -5.96 -8.38 -6.44
C PRO A 189 -4.59 -8.98 -6.10
N ALA A 190 -4.17 -10.01 -6.85
CA ALA A 190 -2.85 -10.63 -6.67
C ALA A 190 -1.73 -9.69 -7.13
N MET A 191 -1.95 -8.93 -8.21
CA MET A 191 -1.02 -7.91 -8.71
C MET A 191 -0.90 -6.73 -7.74
N ASP A 192 -2.02 -6.24 -7.20
CA ASP A 192 -2.01 -5.15 -6.23
C ASP A 192 -1.19 -5.54 -4.99
N VAL A 193 -1.45 -6.73 -4.43
CA VAL A 193 -0.65 -7.28 -3.31
C VAL A 193 0.81 -7.45 -3.72
N PHE A 194 1.09 -7.98 -4.90
CA PHE A 194 2.46 -8.19 -5.38
C PHE A 194 3.26 -6.88 -5.40
N ILE A 195 2.69 -5.85 -6.03
CA ILE A 195 3.28 -4.51 -6.12
C ILE A 195 3.48 -3.95 -4.72
N THR A 196 2.46 -3.96 -3.86
CA THR A 196 2.56 -3.38 -2.52
C THR A 196 3.60 -4.08 -1.65
N LEU A 197 3.72 -5.40 -1.71
CA LEU A 197 4.77 -6.11 -1.00
C LEU A 197 6.16 -5.68 -1.50
N LEU A 198 6.38 -5.65 -2.81
CA LEU A 198 7.67 -5.20 -3.36
C LEU A 198 7.99 -3.74 -3.00
N SER A 199 7.01 -2.83 -3.04
CA SER A 199 7.20 -1.42 -2.70
C SER A 199 7.51 -1.19 -1.21
N LEU A 200 6.88 -1.94 -0.31
CA LEU A 200 7.08 -1.76 1.13
C LEU A 200 8.38 -2.41 1.61
N GLY A 201 8.70 -3.61 1.11
CA GLY A 201 9.65 -4.49 1.78
C GLY A 201 9.19 -4.87 3.20
N VAL A 202 9.95 -5.75 3.85
CA VAL A 202 9.70 -6.16 5.23
C VAL A 202 9.78 -4.95 6.18
N ASN A 203 10.77 -4.07 6.00
CA ASN A 203 10.98 -2.93 6.88
C ASN A 203 9.89 -1.86 6.75
N GLY A 204 9.42 -1.57 5.53
CA GLY A 204 8.28 -0.67 5.34
C GLY A 204 7.02 -1.20 6.02
N PHE A 205 6.75 -2.52 5.94
CA PHE A 205 5.61 -3.12 6.62
C PHE A 205 5.73 -3.12 8.15
N LYS A 206 6.92 -3.46 8.70
CA LYS A 206 7.20 -3.34 10.14
C LYS A 206 6.97 -1.91 10.64
N ASN A 207 7.40 -0.91 9.88
CA ASN A 207 7.19 0.50 10.20
C ASN A 207 5.70 0.86 10.24
N LEU A 208 4.88 0.39 9.29
CA LEU A 208 3.43 0.60 9.32
C LEU A 208 2.78 -0.04 10.55
N ILE A 209 3.23 -1.22 10.99
CA ILE A 209 2.74 -1.87 12.22
C ILE A 209 3.10 -1.04 13.46
N ALA A 210 4.34 -0.55 13.53
CA ALA A 210 4.80 0.29 14.64
C ALA A 210 3.99 1.60 14.72
N GLN A 211 3.85 2.30 13.59
CA GLN A 211 3.04 3.52 13.48
C GLN A 211 1.59 3.27 13.89
N ARG A 212 0.98 2.15 13.48
CA ARG A 212 -0.37 1.80 13.90
C ARG A 212 -0.50 1.64 15.43
N LYS A 213 0.50 1.04 16.09
CA LYS A 213 0.53 0.92 17.57
C LYS A 213 0.62 2.30 18.22
N GLU A 214 1.47 3.18 17.69
CA GLU A 214 1.58 4.57 18.16
C GLU A 214 0.26 5.33 17.98
N MET A 215 -0.38 5.20 16.81
CA MET A 215 -1.67 5.83 16.52
C MET A 215 -2.80 5.27 17.39
N TYR A 216 -2.75 3.99 17.78
CA TYR A 216 -3.70 3.43 18.75
C TYR A 216 -3.61 4.14 20.10
N THR A 217 -2.39 4.31 20.63
CA THR A 217 -2.16 5.03 21.89
C THR A 217 -2.58 6.50 21.75
N TYR A 218 -2.14 7.18 20.69
CA TYR A 218 -2.47 8.59 20.45
C TYR A 218 -3.98 8.83 20.31
N LEU A 219 -4.68 8.01 19.51
CA LEU A 219 -6.13 8.07 19.36
C LEU A 219 -6.83 7.84 20.70
N LYS A 220 -6.36 6.87 21.50
CA LYS A 220 -6.95 6.59 22.82
C LYS A 220 -6.79 7.78 23.75
N ASP A 221 -5.62 8.40 23.79
CA ASP A 221 -5.34 9.54 24.67
C ASP A 221 -6.17 10.77 24.27
N GLU A 222 -6.19 11.13 22.98
CA GLU A 222 -6.97 12.27 22.50
C GLU A 222 -8.47 12.03 22.65
N LEU A 223 -8.96 10.83 22.35
CA LEU A 223 -10.38 10.49 22.52
C LEU A 223 -10.76 10.47 24.01
N THR A 224 -9.85 10.10 24.92
CA THR A 224 -10.09 10.18 26.38
C THR A 224 -10.26 11.61 26.85
N LYS A 225 -9.48 12.56 26.30
CA LYS A 225 -9.63 14.00 26.60
C LYS A 225 -11.01 14.50 26.17
N ILE A 226 -11.43 14.16 24.94
CA ILE A 226 -12.76 14.52 24.44
C ILE A 226 -13.87 13.86 25.27
N ALA A 227 -13.76 12.57 25.55
CA ALA A 227 -14.73 11.84 26.36
C ALA A 227 -14.93 12.52 27.72
N THR A 228 -13.83 12.76 28.45
CA THR A 228 -13.85 13.42 29.76
C THR A 228 -14.49 14.80 29.69
N LYS A 229 -14.11 15.62 28.69
CA LYS A 229 -14.69 16.96 28.47
C LYS A 229 -16.20 16.91 28.30
N HIS A 230 -16.73 15.86 27.69
CA HIS A 230 -18.16 15.69 27.46
C HIS A 230 -18.89 14.87 28.54
N GLY A 231 -18.24 14.49 29.63
CA GLY A 231 -18.86 13.68 30.70
C GLY A 231 -19.02 12.21 30.31
N GLU A 232 -18.23 11.75 29.34
CA GLU A 232 -18.17 10.38 28.86
C GLU A 232 -16.83 9.73 29.24
N ARG A 233 -16.70 8.43 28.95
CA ARG A 233 -15.46 7.67 29.17
C ARG A 233 -15.16 6.73 28.02
N ILE A 234 -13.91 6.28 27.93
CA ILE A 234 -13.54 5.18 27.05
C ILE A 234 -13.93 3.85 27.71
N LEU A 235 -14.50 2.93 26.94
CA LEU A 235 -14.79 1.57 27.37
C LEU A 235 -13.49 0.76 27.52
N GLU A 236 -13.33 0.08 28.65
CA GLU A 236 -12.17 -0.79 28.88
C GLU A 236 -12.26 -2.07 28.05
N THR A 237 -11.46 -2.14 26.99
CA THR A 237 -11.48 -3.23 25.99
C THR A 237 -10.07 -3.77 25.77
N LYS A 238 -9.39 -4.19 26.85
CA LYS A 238 -7.96 -4.55 26.87
C LYS A 238 -7.54 -5.60 25.81
N ASN A 239 -8.46 -6.46 25.40
CA ASN A 239 -8.20 -7.54 24.45
C ASN A 239 -8.45 -7.13 22.98
N ASN A 240 -8.85 -5.88 22.70
CA ASN A 240 -9.02 -5.36 21.34
C ASN A 240 -7.87 -4.39 21.00
N PRO A 241 -6.89 -4.79 20.17
CA PRO A 241 -5.71 -3.96 19.89
C PRO A 241 -5.91 -2.95 18.75
N ILE A 242 -7.12 -2.85 18.17
CA ILE A 242 -7.40 -2.05 16.96
C ILE A 242 -8.52 -1.04 17.22
N SER A 243 -9.67 -1.51 17.72
CA SER A 243 -10.86 -0.68 17.92
C SER A 243 -11.06 -0.35 19.39
N MET A 244 -11.57 0.85 19.63
CA MET A 244 -11.98 1.37 20.93
C MET A 244 -13.36 2.02 20.83
N ALA A 245 -13.99 2.25 21.97
CA ALA A 245 -15.32 2.84 22.03
C ALA A 245 -15.41 3.88 23.15
N MET A 246 -16.06 5.00 22.85
CA MET A 246 -16.40 6.06 23.80
C MET A 246 -17.88 5.91 24.15
N THR A 247 -18.22 5.97 25.44
CA THR A 247 -19.62 5.94 25.88
C THR A 247 -20.38 7.16 25.35
N LEU A 248 -21.70 7.00 25.22
CA LEU A 248 -22.66 8.08 24.99
C LEU A 248 -23.69 8.05 26.13
N GLY A 249 -23.23 7.75 27.34
CA GLY A 249 -24.04 7.49 28.52
C GLY A 249 -24.89 8.68 28.93
N SER A 250 -24.33 9.89 28.84
CA SER A 250 -25.04 11.16 29.11
C SER A 250 -26.20 11.41 28.14
N MET A 251 -26.25 10.67 27.04
CA MET A 251 -27.29 10.75 26.01
C MET A 251 -28.24 9.53 26.03
N SER A 252 -28.13 8.62 27.01
CA SER A 252 -28.93 7.37 27.05
C SER A 252 -30.43 7.60 27.26
N GLY A 253 -30.83 8.78 27.77
CA GLY A 253 -32.23 9.19 27.90
C GLY A 253 -32.80 9.91 26.67
N MET A 254 -31.99 10.18 25.65
CA MET A 254 -32.46 10.76 24.39
C MET A 254 -33.06 9.68 23.48
N ASP A 255 -34.04 10.05 22.65
CA ASP A 255 -34.56 9.17 21.59
C ASP A 255 -33.41 8.64 20.71
N SER A 256 -33.52 7.39 20.27
CA SER A 256 -32.55 6.70 19.39
C SER A 256 -32.22 7.53 18.14
N LYS A 257 -33.15 8.36 17.68
CA LYS A 257 -32.94 9.33 16.59
C LYS A 257 -31.85 10.36 16.89
N ASN A 258 -31.74 10.85 18.13
CA ASN A 258 -30.72 11.81 18.53
C ASN A 258 -29.34 11.17 18.65
N LEU A 259 -29.26 9.93 19.13
CA LEU A 259 -28.01 9.15 19.14
C LEU A 259 -27.52 8.89 17.71
N THR A 260 -28.40 8.44 16.81
CA THR A 260 -28.04 8.19 15.41
C THR A 260 -27.74 9.49 14.64
N MET A 261 -28.29 10.64 15.06
CA MET A 261 -27.95 11.95 14.50
C MET A 261 -26.47 12.32 14.70
N LEU A 262 -25.84 11.92 15.81
CA LEU A 262 -24.39 12.11 16.01
C LEU A 262 -23.58 11.50 14.87
N GLY A 263 -23.90 10.26 14.48
CA GLY A 263 -23.24 9.58 13.37
C GLY A 263 -23.42 10.33 12.05
N SER A 264 -24.65 10.78 11.77
CA SER A 264 -24.95 11.57 10.56
C SER A 264 -24.22 12.91 10.53
N MET A 265 -24.12 13.60 11.68
CA MET A 265 -23.42 14.88 11.80
C MET A 265 -21.91 14.74 11.60
N LEU A 266 -21.31 13.63 12.05
CA LEU A 266 -19.91 13.31 11.81
C LEU A 266 -19.66 12.99 10.34
N PHE A 267 -20.52 12.18 9.72
CA PHE A 267 -20.42 11.83 8.31
C PHE A 267 -20.46 13.06 7.40
N LEU A 268 -21.41 13.98 7.63
CA LEU A 268 -21.50 15.26 6.90
C LEU A 268 -20.30 16.19 7.13
N ARG A 269 -19.46 15.91 8.13
CA ARG A 269 -18.21 16.63 8.41
C ARG A 269 -16.99 15.83 7.94
N CYS A 270 -17.17 14.93 7.00
CA CYS A 270 -16.10 14.11 6.41
C CYS A 270 -15.36 13.25 7.46
N VAL A 271 -16.07 12.76 8.47
CA VAL A 271 -15.58 11.70 9.36
C VAL A 271 -16.19 10.38 8.89
N SER A 272 -15.35 9.43 8.51
CA SER A 272 -15.76 8.08 8.11
C SER A 272 -15.21 7.03 9.07
N GLY A 273 -15.78 5.83 9.06
CA GLY A 273 -15.29 4.69 9.84
C GLY A 273 -15.71 4.66 11.32
N THR A 274 -16.37 5.71 11.81
CA THR A 274 -17.01 5.69 13.13
C THR A 274 -18.41 5.07 13.03
N ARG A 275 -18.85 4.41 14.10
CA ARG A 275 -20.20 3.87 14.22
C ARG A 275 -20.79 4.28 15.55
N VAL A 276 -22.01 4.82 15.53
CA VAL A 276 -22.82 4.97 16.73
C VAL A 276 -23.63 3.70 16.93
N VAL A 277 -23.55 3.12 18.11
CA VAL A 277 -24.27 1.91 18.50
C VAL A 277 -25.22 2.28 19.64
N THR A 278 -26.51 2.15 19.40
CA THR A 278 -27.58 2.52 20.35
C THR A 278 -27.85 1.44 21.39
N GLY A 279 -27.58 0.17 21.04
CA GLY A 279 -27.91 -1.00 21.85
C GLY A 279 -29.36 -1.47 21.71
N THR A 280 -30.21 -0.75 20.97
CA THR A 280 -31.65 -1.04 20.85
C THR A 280 -32.08 -1.37 19.41
N ASP A 281 -31.20 -1.16 18.43
CA ASP A 281 -31.51 -1.43 17.02
C ASP A 281 -31.80 -2.91 16.78
N VAL A 282 -32.87 -3.22 16.04
CA VAL A 282 -33.18 -4.58 15.59
C VAL A 282 -32.86 -4.68 14.09
N LYS A 283 -32.08 -5.68 13.70
CA LYS A 283 -31.73 -5.92 12.30
C LYS A 283 -32.09 -7.33 11.87
N ASP A 284 -32.83 -7.43 10.78
CA ASP A 284 -33.02 -8.69 10.05
C ASP A 284 -31.87 -8.88 9.05
N VAL A 285 -31.21 -10.03 9.14
CA VAL A 285 -30.19 -10.47 8.19
C VAL A 285 -30.52 -11.90 7.76
N VAL A 286 -30.99 -12.06 6.53
CA VAL A 286 -31.34 -13.36 5.94
C VAL A 286 -32.36 -14.12 6.82
N GLY A 287 -33.38 -13.41 7.33
CA GLY A 287 -34.47 -14.00 8.12
C GLY A 287 -34.13 -14.22 9.59
N TYR A 288 -32.89 -13.96 10.03
CA TYR A 288 -32.53 -13.98 11.45
C TYR A 288 -32.57 -12.56 12.01
N LYS A 289 -33.30 -12.38 13.12
CA LYS A 289 -33.42 -11.10 13.81
C LYS A 289 -32.36 -10.97 14.89
N PHE A 290 -31.56 -9.92 14.80
CA PHE A 290 -30.58 -9.54 15.80
C PHE A 290 -31.08 -8.35 16.59
N GLU A 291 -31.29 -8.54 17.88
CA GLU A 291 -31.55 -7.46 18.84
C GLU A 291 -30.21 -6.83 19.29
N GLY A 292 -30.21 -5.52 19.53
CA GLY A 292 -28.99 -4.77 19.85
C GLY A 292 -27.95 -4.79 18.72
N TRP A 293 -28.40 -4.63 17.47
CA TRP A 293 -27.55 -4.72 16.28
C TRP A 293 -26.33 -3.79 16.35
N GLY A 294 -25.14 -4.37 16.16
CA GLY A 294 -23.87 -3.67 16.27
C GLY A 294 -23.27 -3.63 17.68
N ALA A 295 -24.05 -3.91 18.72
CA ALA A 295 -23.55 -4.04 20.09
C ALA A 295 -22.94 -5.42 20.37
N HIS A 296 -23.21 -6.40 19.49
CA HIS A 296 -22.83 -7.80 19.67
C HIS A 296 -23.42 -8.44 20.94
N ASN A 297 -24.46 -7.82 21.50
CA ASN A 297 -25.18 -8.24 22.68
C ASN A 297 -26.55 -7.54 22.67
N ALA A 298 -27.63 -8.30 22.89
CA ALA A 298 -29.00 -7.77 22.88
C ALA A 298 -29.26 -6.74 23.99
N ASN A 299 -28.53 -6.81 25.10
CA ASN A 299 -28.76 -6.02 26.31
C ASN A 299 -27.52 -5.21 26.72
N TYR A 300 -26.75 -4.71 25.75
CA TYR A 300 -25.60 -3.87 26.06
C TYR A 300 -26.08 -2.54 26.68
N SER A 301 -25.62 -2.26 27.90
CA SER A 301 -26.26 -1.28 28.79
C SER A 301 -25.97 0.18 28.48
N THR A 302 -25.04 0.49 27.58
CA THR A 302 -24.61 1.87 27.33
C THR A 302 -24.38 2.08 25.84
N PRO A 303 -25.05 3.04 25.18
CA PRO A 303 -24.75 3.37 23.80
C PRO A 303 -23.32 3.91 23.70
N TYR A 304 -22.68 3.70 22.54
CA TYR A 304 -21.29 4.09 22.34
C TYR A 304 -20.97 4.48 20.91
N LEU A 305 -19.89 5.22 20.74
CA LEU A 305 -19.29 5.55 19.46
C LEU A 305 -17.96 4.80 19.29
N THR A 306 -17.78 4.10 18.17
CA THR A 306 -16.54 3.39 17.87
C THR A 306 -15.55 4.26 17.11
N ALA A 307 -14.27 4.07 17.40
CA ALA A 307 -13.14 4.51 16.58
C ALA A 307 -12.10 3.38 16.49
N ALA A 308 -11.21 3.42 15.50
CA ALA A 308 -10.19 2.39 15.33
C ALA A 308 -8.89 2.96 14.77
N ALA A 309 -7.77 2.46 15.26
CA ALA A 309 -6.44 2.72 14.71
C ALA A 309 -6.03 1.54 13.83
N ALA A 310 -6.50 1.57 12.58
CA ALA A 310 -6.12 0.63 11.53
C ALA A 310 -4.76 1.01 10.90
N ILE A 311 -4.16 0.06 10.17
CA ILE A 311 -2.88 0.29 9.50
C ILE A 311 -3.00 1.44 8.49
N GLY A 312 -1.98 2.29 8.39
CA GLY A 312 -1.98 3.47 7.51
C GLY A 312 -2.68 4.72 8.05
N MET A 313 -3.27 4.67 9.26
CA MET A 313 -3.82 5.86 9.92
C MET A 313 -2.71 6.89 10.19
N ARG A 314 -3.02 8.18 9.99
CA ARG A 314 -2.11 9.29 10.25
C ARG A 314 -2.55 10.09 11.46
N ARG A 315 -1.60 10.80 12.07
CA ARG A 315 -1.86 11.72 13.18
C ARG A 315 -2.91 12.77 12.84
N SER A 316 -2.87 13.30 11.61
CA SER A 316 -3.85 14.25 11.09
C SER A 316 -5.29 13.70 11.09
N ASP A 317 -5.45 12.39 10.90
CA ASP A 317 -6.79 11.76 10.92
C ASP A 317 -7.36 11.81 12.33
N VAL A 318 -6.53 11.53 13.34
CA VAL A 318 -6.89 11.63 14.76
C VAL A 318 -7.24 13.07 15.13
N ASP A 319 -6.36 14.02 14.80
CA ASP A 319 -6.54 15.44 15.14
C ASP A 319 -7.83 16.01 14.53
N LEU A 320 -8.10 15.72 13.24
CA LEU A 320 -9.33 16.13 12.57
C LEU A 320 -10.56 15.45 13.17
N PHE A 321 -10.47 14.17 13.49
CA PHE A 321 -11.56 13.42 14.10
C PHE A 321 -11.97 14.02 15.46
N VAL A 322 -11.02 14.22 16.38
CA VAL A 322 -11.33 14.72 17.72
C VAL A 322 -11.85 16.15 17.70
N HIS A 323 -11.31 17.00 16.83
CA HIS A 323 -11.81 18.38 16.62
C HIS A 323 -13.26 18.38 16.12
N ARG A 324 -13.57 17.55 15.13
CA ARG A 324 -14.93 17.46 14.56
C ARG A 324 -15.91 16.83 15.55
N LEU A 325 -15.46 15.82 16.30
CA LEU A 325 -16.26 15.19 17.35
C LEU A 325 -16.63 16.19 18.45
N ASP A 326 -15.66 16.95 18.96
CA ASP A 326 -15.89 18.00 19.95
C ASP A 326 -16.93 19.03 19.47
N LYS A 327 -16.77 19.53 18.23
CA LYS A 327 -17.75 20.47 17.63
C LYS A 327 -19.16 19.86 17.56
N VAL A 328 -19.29 18.60 17.17
CA VAL A 328 -20.59 17.94 17.04
C VAL A 328 -21.24 17.69 18.40
N LEU A 329 -20.48 17.20 19.39
CA LEU A 329 -20.99 16.95 20.73
C LEU A 329 -21.44 18.26 21.42
N ASN A 330 -20.70 19.36 21.25
CA ASN A 330 -21.11 20.68 21.76
C ASN A 330 -22.45 21.15 21.14
N ARG A 331 -22.65 20.95 19.83
CA ARG A 331 -23.91 21.31 19.16
C ARG A 331 -25.09 20.47 19.64
N LEU A 332 -24.90 19.18 19.90
CA LEU A 332 -25.94 18.31 20.42
C LEU A 332 -26.37 18.71 21.84
N LYS A 333 -25.42 19.07 22.71
CA LYS A 333 -25.71 19.61 24.04
C LYS A 333 -26.45 20.95 23.98
N GLY A 334 -26.07 21.84 23.06
CA GLY A 334 -26.74 23.14 22.88
C GLY A 334 -28.19 23.05 22.39
N ARG A 335 -28.56 21.99 21.67
CA ARG A 335 -29.94 21.76 21.23
C ARG A 335 -30.84 21.19 22.33
N GLY A 336 -30.30 20.35 23.22
CA GLY A 336 -31.06 19.76 24.34
C GLY A 336 -31.49 20.77 25.42
N GLY A 337 -30.91 21.99 25.43
CA GLY A 337 -31.25 23.04 26.40
C GLY A 337 -32.38 23.99 25.97
N MET A 338 -32.94 23.83 24.77
CA MET A 338 -33.89 24.81 24.20
C MET A 338 -35.35 24.33 24.15
N GLU A 339 -35.68 23.15 24.69
CA GLU A 339 -37.03 22.55 24.67
C GLU A 339 -37.79 22.64 26.01
N THR A 340 -37.61 23.71 26.78
CA THR A 340 -38.49 24.04 27.93
C THR A 340 -39.17 25.40 27.83
N GLY A 341 -39.08 26.09 26.68
CA GLY A 341 -39.78 27.35 26.43
C GLY A 341 -40.85 27.19 25.37
N SER A 342 -42.12 27.27 25.75
CA SER A 342 -43.25 27.39 24.84
C SER A 342 -43.08 28.62 23.93
N GLY A 343 -42.90 28.39 22.63
CA GLY A 343 -42.81 29.46 21.63
C GLY A 343 -43.05 28.91 20.23
N SER A 344 -44.27 29.10 19.73
CA SER A 344 -44.65 28.84 18.33
C SER A 344 -43.76 29.65 17.39
N GLY A 345 -42.88 28.97 16.65
CA GLY A 345 -41.98 29.59 15.68
C GLY A 345 -41.53 28.59 14.63
N ASN A 346 -42.29 28.52 13.54
CA ASN A 346 -42.02 27.70 12.37
C ASN A 346 -40.70 28.17 11.73
N THR A 347 -39.58 27.48 11.98
CA THR A 347 -38.32 27.69 11.26
C THR A 347 -37.80 26.34 10.76
N ALA A 348 -37.81 26.21 9.43
CA ALA A 348 -37.32 25.04 8.73
C ALA A 348 -35.86 24.76 9.12
N ALA A 349 -35.59 23.52 9.50
CA ALA A 349 -34.28 23.02 9.87
C ALA A 349 -33.30 23.17 8.69
N THR A 350 -32.44 24.19 8.75
CA THR A 350 -31.28 24.31 7.86
C THR A 350 -30.14 23.46 8.43
N THR A 351 -29.80 22.40 7.70
CA THR A 351 -28.65 21.54 8.00
C THR A 351 -27.38 22.26 7.51
N PRO A 352 -26.40 22.62 8.37
CA PRO A 352 -25.19 23.26 7.88
C PRO A 352 -24.24 22.19 7.34
N THR A 353 -24.13 22.13 6.02
CA THR A 353 -23.27 21.27 5.19
C THR A 353 -21.87 21.86 4.92
N SER A 354 -21.47 22.95 5.59
CA SER A 354 -20.16 23.54 5.33
C SER A 354 -19.02 22.75 5.99
N VAL A 355 -18.18 22.17 5.14
CA VAL A 355 -16.84 21.67 5.49
C VAL A 355 -15.94 22.90 5.66
N GLU A 356 -15.63 23.30 6.89
CA GLU A 356 -14.57 24.28 7.16
C GLU A 356 -13.22 23.58 7.17
N GLU A 357 -12.30 24.04 6.32
CA GLU A 357 -10.89 23.65 6.34
C GLU A 357 -10.16 24.27 7.54
N LEU A 358 -9.30 23.50 8.20
CA LEU A 358 -8.33 24.04 9.16
C LEU A 358 -7.16 24.66 8.39
N PRO A 359 -6.55 25.76 8.89
CA PRO A 359 -5.36 26.32 8.29
C PRO A 359 -4.19 25.34 8.49
N VAL A 360 -3.81 24.65 7.42
CA VAL A 360 -2.56 23.90 7.37
C VAL A 360 -1.41 24.92 7.37
N THR A 361 -0.56 24.87 8.39
CA THR A 361 0.65 25.69 8.49
C THR A 361 1.58 25.40 7.31
N ARG A 362 1.51 26.24 6.27
CA ARG A 362 2.51 26.26 5.20
C ARG A 362 3.85 26.69 5.79
N ARG A 363 4.84 25.80 5.77
CA ARG A 363 6.24 26.16 5.96
C ARG A 363 6.62 27.19 4.89
N SER A 364 6.96 28.40 5.34
CA SER A 364 7.53 29.47 4.53
C SER A 364 8.85 29.01 3.92
N ARG A 365 8.90 28.87 2.59
CA ARG A 365 10.16 28.98 1.84
C ARG A 365 10.36 30.45 1.51
N ALA A 366 11.31 31.07 2.20
CA ALA A 366 11.90 32.33 1.82
C ALA A 366 12.66 32.14 0.49
N GLY A 367 12.50 33.10 -0.42
CA GLY A 367 13.18 33.12 -1.71
C GLY A 367 12.47 34.07 -2.68
N GLY A 368 12.65 35.38 -2.49
CA GLY A 368 12.60 36.33 -3.61
C GLY A 368 13.70 35.98 -4.61
N SER A 369 13.68 36.41 -5.87
CA SER A 369 13.12 37.65 -6.40
C SER A 369 13.10 37.61 -7.94
N GLN A 370 12.04 38.19 -8.48
CA GLN A 370 11.88 38.98 -9.71
C GLN A 370 12.36 38.50 -11.10
N ALA A 371 11.34 38.47 -11.95
CA ALA A 371 11.25 38.71 -13.38
C ALA A 371 12.26 39.68 -14.03
N GLY A 372 12.54 39.39 -15.31
CA GLY A 372 13.09 40.33 -16.29
C GLY A 372 13.00 39.73 -17.69
N SER A 373 12.00 40.16 -18.45
CA SER A 373 11.84 39.96 -19.89
C SER A 373 12.82 40.86 -20.65
N GLU A 374 13.44 40.37 -21.75
CA GLU A 374 13.51 41.10 -23.03
C GLU A 374 14.19 40.29 -24.14
N SER A 375 13.77 40.63 -25.35
CA SER A 375 14.03 40.03 -26.65
C SER A 375 15.24 40.62 -27.38
N GLY A 376 15.87 39.82 -28.26
CA GLY A 376 16.35 40.31 -29.57
C GLY A 376 17.86 40.24 -29.85
N GLY A 377 18.20 39.66 -31.01
CA GLY A 377 19.16 40.30 -31.92
C GLY A 377 20.60 39.76 -32.03
N ARG A 378 20.80 38.84 -32.98
CA ARG A 378 21.75 38.91 -34.12
C ARG A 378 23.28 38.99 -33.90
N VAL A 379 23.95 37.93 -34.37
CA VAL A 379 25.17 37.86 -35.25
C VAL A 379 26.41 38.69 -34.88
N GLY A 380 27.56 38.00 -34.76
CA GLY A 380 28.83 38.55 -35.29
C GLY A 380 30.14 38.12 -34.62
N ARG A 381 30.88 37.27 -35.34
CA ARG A 381 32.35 37.27 -35.57
C ARG A 381 33.35 36.90 -34.45
N VAL A 382 34.18 35.94 -34.85
CA VAL A 382 35.56 35.61 -34.43
C VAL A 382 36.54 36.74 -34.86
N PRO A 383 37.60 37.02 -34.09
CA PRO A 383 38.99 36.60 -34.40
C PRO A 383 39.68 36.01 -33.14
N GLY A 384 40.67 35.12 -33.16
CA GLY A 384 41.85 35.00 -34.03
C GLY A 384 43.12 35.41 -33.23
N GLY A 385 44.14 34.54 -33.15
CA GLY A 385 45.49 34.83 -32.63
C GLY A 385 45.91 33.91 -31.47
N GLU A 386 46.62 32.80 -31.70
CA GLU A 386 48.09 32.67 -31.83
C GLU A 386 48.89 32.85 -30.52
N GLY A 387 49.70 31.83 -30.17
CA GLY A 387 50.75 31.95 -29.15
C GLY A 387 51.13 30.64 -28.44
N ASN A 388 52.06 29.88 -29.00
CA ASN A 388 52.86 28.82 -28.34
C ASN A 388 54.29 29.36 -28.13
N PRO A 389 55.31 28.65 -27.58
CA PRO A 389 55.42 27.67 -26.48
C PRO A 389 56.48 28.10 -25.43
N ARG A 390 56.64 27.33 -24.33
CA ARG A 390 57.95 26.96 -23.68
C ARG A 390 57.68 26.06 -22.46
N ARG A 391 58.09 24.79 -22.47
CA ARG A 391 59.38 24.19 -22.01
C ARG A 391 59.45 23.90 -20.50
N GLY A 392 59.77 22.65 -20.18
CA GLY A 392 60.26 22.17 -18.87
C GLY A 392 59.89 20.69 -18.66
N THR A 393 60.58 19.72 -19.27
CA THR A 393 61.77 18.97 -18.79
C THR A 393 61.64 18.27 -17.42
N GLY A 394 61.87 16.94 -17.41
CA GLY A 394 62.07 16.08 -16.24
C GLY A 394 61.31 14.74 -16.40
N SER A 395 61.75 13.79 -17.23
CA SER A 395 62.85 12.84 -17.05
C SER A 395 62.58 11.75 -15.99
N THR A 396 62.53 10.49 -16.49
CA THR A 396 63.06 9.22 -15.91
C THR A 396 62.46 8.70 -14.59
N CYS A 397 62.29 7.41 -14.29
CA CYS A 397 62.52 6.09 -14.90
C CYS A 397 61.87 5.08 -13.91
N VAL A 398 61.06 4.09 -14.33
CA VAL A 398 61.44 2.69 -14.67
C VAL A 398 61.59 1.73 -13.47
N ASN A 399 60.87 0.59 -13.57
CA ASN A 399 61.01 -0.75 -12.94
C ASN A 399 60.66 -0.92 -11.44
N GLY A 400 60.15 -2.05 -10.95
CA GLY A 400 59.81 -3.40 -11.48
C GLY A 400 58.88 -4.07 -10.43
N ALA A 401 57.92 -4.91 -10.80
CA ALA A 401 58.03 -6.33 -11.14
C ALA A 401 58.37 -7.27 -9.94
N ASP A 402 57.41 -8.16 -9.69
CA ASP A 402 57.52 -9.57 -9.26
C ASP A 402 57.50 -10.02 -7.80
N GLY A 403 56.79 -11.14 -7.61
CA GLY A 403 57.01 -12.17 -6.58
C GLY A 403 55.94 -12.24 -5.49
N GLU A 404 54.86 -13.01 -5.64
CA GLU A 404 54.73 -14.47 -5.40
C GLU A 404 54.29 -14.88 -3.98
N GLN A 405 53.21 -15.67 -3.99
CA GLN A 405 52.93 -16.88 -3.21
C GLN A 405 52.51 -16.86 -1.72
N SER A 406 51.38 -17.55 -1.54
CA SER A 406 51.12 -18.63 -0.57
C SER A 406 50.20 -18.35 0.64
N GLY A 407 49.09 -19.10 0.65
CA GLY A 407 48.74 -20.06 1.71
C GLY A 407 48.24 -19.51 3.05
N GLY A 408 46.98 -19.82 3.39
CA GLY A 408 46.51 -19.69 4.78
C GLY A 408 45.01 -19.89 4.95
N SER A 409 44.59 -21.15 5.14
CA SER A 409 43.31 -21.50 5.72
C SER A 409 43.23 -21.10 7.20
N SER A 410 42.15 -20.44 7.65
CA SER A 410 41.57 -20.74 8.96
C SER A 410 40.14 -20.23 9.10
N SER A 411 39.33 -21.09 9.71
CA SER A 411 37.97 -20.91 10.18
C SER A 411 37.89 -19.99 11.40
N ALA A 412 36.89 -19.11 11.45
CA ALA A 412 36.30 -18.66 12.70
C ALA A 412 34.87 -18.17 12.45
N GLY A 413 33.91 -18.87 13.06
CA GLY A 413 32.50 -18.47 13.04
C GLY A 413 32.23 -17.26 13.92
N THR A 414 31.21 -16.50 13.56
CA THR A 414 30.55 -15.55 14.45
C THR A 414 29.04 -15.57 14.23
N SER A 415 28.36 -15.35 15.33
CA SER A 415 26.99 -15.72 15.69
C SER A 415 25.87 -15.02 14.91
N LEU A 416 24.95 -15.82 14.38
CA LEU A 416 23.61 -15.41 13.96
C LEU A 416 22.60 -15.72 15.08
N ALA A 417 22.55 -14.86 16.09
CA ALA A 417 21.51 -14.93 17.12
C ALA A 417 21.24 -13.55 17.73
N SER A 418 20.46 -12.71 17.05
CA SER A 418 19.54 -11.75 17.68
C SER A 418 18.81 -10.95 16.59
N SER A 419 17.64 -11.41 16.16
CA SER A 419 16.60 -10.60 15.47
C SER A 419 15.28 -11.39 15.28
N LYS A 420 14.95 -12.32 16.19
CA LYS A 420 13.77 -13.20 16.07
C LYS A 420 12.58 -12.81 16.96
N ASP A 421 12.73 -11.82 17.85
CA ASP A 421 11.68 -11.49 18.85
C ASP A 421 10.88 -10.20 18.58
N SER A 422 11.24 -9.37 17.59
CA SER A 422 10.57 -8.09 17.37
C SER A 422 9.22 -8.17 16.64
N LEU A 423 8.85 -9.34 16.08
CA LEU A 423 7.57 -9.56 15.41
C LEU A 423 6.52 -10.25 16.29
N ARG A 424 6.88 -10.66 17.51
CA ARG A 424 5.99 -11.34 18.45
C ARG A 424 5.69 -10.45 19.65
N LYS A 425 4.78 -9.49 19.47
CA LYS A 425 3.89 -8.92 20.51
C LYS A 425 3.02 -7.83 19.93
#